data_AF-A0ABD1VKT1-F1
#
_entry.id   AF-A0ABD1VKT1-F1
#
_cell.length_a   1.000
_cell.length_b   1.000
_cell.length_c   1.000
_cell.angle_alpha   90.00
_cell.angle_beta   90.00
_cell.angle_gamma   90.00
#
_symmetry.space_group_name_H-M   'P 1'
#
loop_
_entity.id
_entity.type
_entity.pdbx_description
1 polymer ?
#
loop_
_entity_poly.entity_id
_entity_poly.type
_entity_poly.pdbx_seq_one_letter_code
_entity_poly.pdbx_strand_id
1 'polypeptide(L)'
;MAIVPCGSAWVTRFGVQPQFVIRPSITNKLSASLHCTSSGIRSLASASSTLFLHESLNALFCSRPFNNSYQRRGARLIVRADKDYYAVLGVSKSASKSEIKSAYRKLARSYHPDVNKEPGAEQKFKEISNAYEVLSDDEKRSIYDKYGEDALKGAGMGTGDFSNAFDLFESLFDGLGGMGMGGRGSQNRATEGEDQVYNLVLNFKDAVFGVEKEIEITRLESCSACDGSGAKPGTKPSKCSMCGGQGQVVASARTPLGVFQQVMSCSSCDGTGEIATPCNTCSGDGRVRKSKRISLRVPAGVDSGSRLRVRSEGNAGRRGGPSGDLFVIVEVLPDPVLKRDDTNILCTCKVSYVDAILGTTIKVPTVDGMIDLKIPPGTQPGTTLIMAKKGVPFLNKSNMRGDQLVKVQVEIPKRLSNEERKLIEELANLNKSKALNSRR
;
A
#
# COMPACT_ATOMS: atom_id res chain seq x y z
N MET A 1 -52.49 47.09 -48.26
CA MET A 1 -53.11 45.86 -47.74
C MET A 1 -53.41 44.94 -48.93
N ALA A 2 -52.76 43.78 -49.00
CA ALA A 2 -53.03 42.74 -49.99
C ALA A 2 -52.67 41.37 -49.37
N ILE A 3 -53.36 40.31 -49.81
CA ILE A 3 -53.33 38.94 -49.27
C ILE A 3 -52.62 38.02 -50.31
N VAL A 4 -52.58 36.69 -50.08
CA VAL A 4 -52.29 35.59 -51.05
C VAL A 4 -50.79 35.14 -51.01
N PRO A 5 -50.43 33.82 -51.08
CA PRO A 5 -50.07 33.04 -49.88
C PRO A 5 -48.85 32.08 -50.11
N CYS A 6 -48.96 30.80 -49.69
CA CYS A 6 -48.03 29.66 -49.90
C CYS A 6 -46.85 29.56 -48.90
N GLY A 7 -46.39 28.38 -48.46
CA GLY A 7 -46.74 27.01 -48.86
C GLY A 7 -46.44 25.94 -47.78
N SER A 8 -46.69 24.68 -48.09
CA SER A 8 -46.78 23.55 -47.14
C SER A 8 -45.59 22.58 -47.16
N ALA A 9 -45.21 22.05 -46.00
CA ALA A 9 -44.32 20.89 -45.88
C ALA A 9 -44.65 20.04 -44.63
N TRP A 10 -45.57 19.09 -44.82
CA TRP A 10 -45.47 17.66 -44.45
C TRP A 10 -44.69 17.28 -43.19
N VAL A 11 -45.44 16.89 -42.15
CA VAL A 11 -44.95 16.19 -40.95
C VAL A 11 -45.29 14.70 -41.06
N THR A 12 -44.28 13.83 -41.14
CA THR A 12 -44.46 12.37 -41.03
C THR A 12 -44.43 11.94 -39.57
N ARG A 13 -45.59 11.52 -39.05
CA ARG A 13 -45.69 10.84 -37.75
C ARG A 13 -45.36 9.36 -37.93
N PHE A 14 -44.38 8.86 -37.19
CA PHE A 14 -44.31 7.44 -36.81
C PHE A 14 -44.68 7.31 -35.34
N GLY A 15 -45.76 6.59 -35.06
CA GLY A 15 -46.14 6.21 -33.71
C GLY A 15 -45.95 4.71 -33.50
N VAL A 16 -45.41 4.34 -32.33
CA VAL A 16 -45.54 3.00 -31.77
C VAL A 16 -45.81 3.16 -30.27
N GLN A 17 -46.88 2.53 -29.79
CA GLN A 17 -47.24 2.43 -28.36
C GLN A 17 -47.03 0.96 -27.89
N PRO A 18 -47.17 0.64 -26.59
CA PRO A 18 -46.18 -0.18 -25.90
C PRO A 18 -46.53 -1.67 -25.83
N GLN A 19 -45.55 -2.49 -25.41
CA GLN A 19 -45.79 -3.84 -24.90
C GLN A 19 -45.30 -3.97 -23.45
N PHE A 20 -46.23 -4.32 -22.55
CA PHE A 20 -45.97 -4.72 -21.17
C PHE A 20 -45.99 -6.26 -21.10
N VAL A 21 -44.89 -6.91 -20.69
CA VAL A 21 -44.93 -8.28 -20.12
C VAL A 21 -43.91 -8.44 -18.99
N ILE A 22 -44.43 -8.34 -17.75
CA ILE A 22 -44.22 -9.23 -16.58
C ILE A 22 -42.79 -9.71 -16.22
N ARG A 23 -42.41 -9.40 -14.95
CA ARG A 23 -41.27 -9.99 -14.21
C ARG A 23 -41.46 -11.48 -13.89
N PRO A 24 -40.36 -12.19 -13.60
CA PRO A 24 -40.33 -13.05 -12.42
C PRO A 24 -39.23 -12.63 -11.43
N SER A 25 -39.60 -12.58 -10.16
CA SER A 25 -38.71 -12.40 -9.02
C SER A 25 -38.32 -13.76 -8.44
N ILE A 26 -37.03 -14.11 -8.48
CA ILE A 26 -36.52 -15.31 -7.80
C ILE A 26 -36.00 -14.89 -6.42
N THR A 27 -36.58 -15.46 -5.37
CA THR A 27 -36.09 -15.33 -4.00
C THR A 27 -35.54 -16.69 -3.56
N ASN A 28 -34.24 -16.75 -3.25
CA ASN A 28 -33.65 -17.92 -2.61
C ASN A 28 -33.38 -17.61 -1.13
N LYS A 29 -34.33 -18.02 -0.28
CA LYS A 29 -34.05 -18.29 1.13
C LYS A 29 -33.38 -19.66 1.21
N LEU A 30 -32.17 -19.75 1.77
CA LEU A 30 -31.68 -20.99 2.35
C LEU A 30 -31.13 -20.70 3.76
N SER A 31 -31.90 -21.17 4.73
CA SER A 31 -31.50 -21.38 6.11
C SER A 31 -30.50 -22.53 6.21
N ALA A 32 -29.42 -22.37 6.97
CA ALA A 32 -28.62 -23.47 7.48
C ALA A 32 -28.47 -23.36 8.99
N SER A 33 -28.79 -24.44 9.70
CA SER A 33 -28.82 -24.55 11.15
C SER A 33 -27.44 -24.70 11.78
N LEU A 34 -27.33 -24.31 13.05
CA LEU A 34 -26.25 -24.71 13.95
C LEU A 34 -26.19 -26.24 14.06
N HIS A 35 -24.99 -26.81 13.96
CA HIS A 35 -24.63 -28.04 14.68
C HIS A 35 -23.17 -28.00 15.12
N CYS A 36 -22.96 -27.90 16.44
CA CYS A 36 -21.72 -28.31 17.06
C CYS A 36 -21.66 -29.84 17.07
N THR A 37 -20.54 -30.44 16.67
CA THR A 37 -20.12 -31.75 17.20
C THR A 37 -18.61 -31.84 17.32
N SER A 38 -18.16 -32.51 18.37
CA SER A 38 -16.77 -32.74 18.74
C SER A 38 -16.25 -34.06 18.19
N SER A 39 -15.01 -34.07 17.74
CA SER A 39 -14.17 -35.28 17.67
C SER A 39 -12.71 -34.88 17.82
N GLY A 40 -11.86 -35.58 18.58
CA GLY A 40 -12.04 -36.91 19.15
C GLY A 40 -10.85 -37.79 18.82
N ILE A 41 -9.66 -37.41 19.31
CA ILE A 41 -8.41 -38.13 19.03
C ILE A 41 -8.48 -39.52 19.67
N ARG A 42 -8.41 -40.59 18.86
CA ARG A 42 -7.90 -41.91 19.27
C ARG A 42 -7.13 -42.58 18.14
N SER A 43 -5.90 -42.98 18.46
CA SER A 43 -5.07 -43.94 17.72
C SER A 43 -5.44 -45.38 18.08
N LEU A 44 -5.13 -46.34 17.21
CA LEU A 44 -4.66 -47.73 17.43
C LEU A 44 -4.18 -48.20 16.02
N ALA A 45 -2.92 -48.59 15.76
CA ALA A 45 -2.23 -49.84 16.13
C ALA A 45 -2.99 -51.10 15.66
N SER A 46 -2.40 -52.14 15.05
CA SER A 46 -1.02 -52.47 14.61
C SER A 46 -1.12 -53.61 13.54
N ALA A 47 -0.10 -54.35 13.02
CA ALA A 47 1.31 -54.59 13.35
C ALA A 47 2.06 -55.23 12.13
N SER A 48 3.37 -55.51 12.30
CA SER A 48 4.16 -56.59 11.62
C SER A 48 4.53 -56.43 10.12
N SER A 49 5.75 -56.75 9.66
CA SER A 49 6.91 -57.40 10.32
C SER A 49 8.24 -57.22 9.55
N THR A 50 9.34 -56.93 10.28
CA THR A 50 10.75 -57.43 10.11
C THR A 50 11.49 -57.22 8.77
N LEU A 51 12.80 -56.94 8.66
CA LEU A 51 13.99 -56.99 9.54
C LEU A 51 14.79 -55.65 9.41
N PHE A 52 16.04 -55.40 9.83
CA PHE A 52 17.10 -56.08 10.60
C PHE A 52 18.09 -55.01 11.15
N LEU A 53 18.79 -55.30 12.28
CA LEU A 53 20.10 -54.79 12.76
C LEU A 53 20.38 -53.24 12.78
N HIS A 54 20.88 -52.64 13.87
CA HIS A 54 22.06 -53.06 14.66
C HIS A 54 21.94 -52.81 16.18
N GLU A 55 22.73 -53.58 16.95
CA GLU A 55 22.96 -53.64 18.41
C GLU A 55 23.19 -52.29 19.14
N SER A 56 22.55 -51.99 20.28
CA SER A 56 22.73 -52.45 21.70
C SER A 56 23.70 -51.55 22.50
N LEU A 57 23.26 -50.66 23.39
CA LEU A 57 22.70 -50.89 24.75
C LEU A 57 23.64 -51.57 25.75
N ASN A 58 23.84 -50.91 26.90
CA ASN A 58 23.64 -51.57 28.19
C ASN A 58 23.14 -50.55 29.23
N ALA A 59 22.06 -50.90 29.91
CA ALA A 59 21.42 -50.10 30.95
C ALA A 59 21.38 -50.92 32.25
N LEU A 60 21.48 -50.28 33.41
CA LEU A 60 21.15 -50.91 34.70
C LEU A 60 20.42 -49.92 35.63
N PHE A 61 19.17 -50.29 35.93
CA PHE A 61 18.38 -50.08 37.16
C PHE A 61 18.44 -48.70 37.88
N CYS A 62 17.35 -47.93 37.89
CA CYS A 62 16.10 -48.08 38.67
C CYS A 62 16.19 -47.68 40.16
N SER A 63 15.16 -46.92 40.57
CA SER A 63 14.63 -46.71 41.94
C SER A 63 15.09 -45.48 42.76
N ARG A 64 14.22 -44.46 42.75
CA ARG A 64 13.95 -43.54 43.90
C ARG A 64 13.39 -44.35 45.10
N PRO A 65 13.32 -43.86 46.37
CA PRO A 65 13.11 -42.46 46.78
C PRO A 65 13.74 -41.97 48.12
N PHE A 66 13.30 -40.78 48.56
CA PHE A 66 13.19 -40.23 49.94
C PHE A 66 14.23 -39.26 50.54
N ASN A 67 13.67 -38.34 51.35
CA ASN A 67 14.29 -37.26 52.16
C ASN A 67 15.22 -37.82 53.28
N ASN A 68 16.16 -37.09 53.90
CA ASN A 68 15.88 -35.86 54.66
C ASN A 68 17.12 -35.08 55.17
N SER A 69 17.03 -33.74 55.15
CA SER A 69 17.47 -32.73 56.14
C SER A 69 18.93 -32.54 56.64
N TYR A 70 19.19 -31.27 57.00
CA TYR A 70 20.35 -30.66 57.70
C TYR A 70 21.64 -30.51 56.86
N GLN A 71 22.32 -29.37 56.84
CA GLN A 71 22.42 -28.31 57.88
C GLN A 71 22.55 -26.89 57.27
N ARG A 72 22.04 -25.86 57.96
CA ARG A 72 22.25 -24.43 57.59
C ARG A 72 23.70 -24.00 57.85
N ARG A 73 24.28 -23.20 56.95
CA ARG A 73 25.19 -22.09 57.31
C ARG A 73 24.74 -20.84 56.54
N GLY A 74 24.77 -19.69 57.23
CA GLY A 74 24.00 -18.50 56.82
C GLY A 74 24.51 -17.83 55.55
N ALA A 75 23.61 -17.60 54.60
CA ALA A 75 23.84 -16.62 53.55
C ALA A 75 23.84 -15.22 54.18
N ARG A 76 24.98 -14.52 54.10
CA ARG A 76 25.07 -13.09 54.44
C ARG A 76 24.23 -12.32 53.43
N LEU A 77 23.11 -11.76 53.87
CA LEU A 77 22.19 -11.02 53.00
C LEU A 77 22.86 -9.71 52.59
N ILE A 78 23.51 -9.72 51.41
CA ILE A 78 24.00 -8.52 50.76
C ILE A 78 22.79 -7.83 50.16
N VAL A 79 22.24 -6.86 50.88
CA VAL A 79 21.32 -5.88 50.30
C VAL A 79 22.11 -5.13 49.23
N ARG A 80 21.85 -5.41 47.96
CA ARG A 80 22.16 -4.45 46.90
C ARG A 80 21.14 -3.34 47.04
N ALA A 81 21.58 -2.17 47.47
CA ALA A 81 20.76 -0.98 47.39
C ALA A 81 20.37 -0.75 45.93
N ASP A 82 19.09 -0.48 45.68
CA ASP A 82 18.60 -0.14 44.35
C ASP A 82 19.31 1.13 43.83
N LYS A 83 19.56 1.17 42.53
CA LYS A 83 20.51 2.12 41.94
C LYS A 83 19.86 3.51 41.81
N ASP A 84 20.32 4.47 42.62
CA ASP A 84 20.00 5.90 42.44
C ASP A 84 20.14 6.32 40.96
N TYR A 85 19.09 6.90 40.34
CA TYR A 85 19.11 7.33 38.94
C TYR A 85 20.20 8.38 38.65
N TYR A 86 20.52 9.21 39.65
CA TYR A 86 21.66 10.12 39.65
C TYR A 86 23.00 9.39 39.52
N ALA A 87 23.18 8.27 40.23
CA ALA A 87 24.36 7.43 40.13
C ALA A 87 24.42 6.66 38.80
N VAL A 88 23.28 6.21 38.25
CA VAL A 88 23.20 5.58 36.92
C VAL A 88 23.65 6.53 35.81
N LEU A 89 23.26 7.81 35.87
CA LEU A 89 23.71 8.83 34.92
C LEU A 89 25.09 9.43 35.27
N GLY A 90 25.66 9.13 36.43
CA GLY A 90 26.94 9.67 36.88
C GLY A 90 26.93 11.18 37.18
N VAL A 91 25.80 11.71 37.66
CA VAL A 91 25.59 13.15 37.94
C VAL A 91 25.15 13.37 39.39
N SER A 92 25.37 14.57 39.94
CA SER A 92 24.96 14.88 41.31
C SER A 92 23.44 15.06 41.42
N LYS A 93 22.88 14.91 42.63
CA LYS A 93 21.44 15.17 42.89
C LYS A 93 21.05 16.63 42.63
N SER A 94 22.02 17.55 42.74
CA SER A 94 21.88 18.97 42.41
C SER A 94 22.07 19.31 40.91
N ALA A 95 22.25 18.32 40.03
CA ALA A 95 22.59 18.56 38.63
C ALA A 95 21.49 19.29 37.86
N SER A 96 21.91 20.18 36.96
CA SER A 96 21.02 20.92 36.06
C SER A 96 20.46 20.03 34.94
N LYS A 97 19.32 20.40 34.34
CA LYS A 97 18.74 19.65 33.21
C LYS A 97 19.71 19.52 32.02
N SER A 98 20.51 20.55 31.78
CA SER A 98 21.56 20.56 30.76
C SER A 98 22.65 19.52 31.05
N GLU A 99 23.10 19.41 32.30
CA GLU A 99 24.07 18.39 32.71
C GLU A 99 23.51 16.99 32.55
N ILE A 100 22.30 16.73 33.08
CA ILE A 100 21.59 15.44 32.98
C ILE A 100 21.45 15.00 31.51
N LYS A 101 21.00 15.91 30.63
CA LYS A 101 20.89 15.70 29.18
C LYS A 101 22.26 15.49 28.51
N SER A 102 23.31 16.13 28.99
CA SER A 102 24.68 15.94 28.48
C SER A 102 25.26 14.58 28.87
N ALA A 103 25.00 14.12 30.10
CA ALA A 103 25.45 12.83 30.63
C ALA A 103 24.74 11.67 29.93
N TYR A 104 23.41 11.73 29.83
CA TYR A 104 22.62 10.80 29.03
C TYR A 104 23.15 10.69 27.60
N ARG A 105 23.37 11.81 26.90
CA ARG A 105 23.93 11.80 25.53
C ARG A 105 25.33 11.21 25.43
N LYS A 106 26.16 11.25 26.47
CA LYS A 106 27.47 10.58 26.49
C LYS A 106 27.26 9.07 26.63
N LEU A 107 26.56 8.64 27.68
CA LEU A 107 26.34 7.23 28.02
C LEU A 107 25.54 6.48 26.94
N ALA A 108 24.48 7.08 26.38
CA ALA A 108 23.65 6.49 25.33
C ALA A 108 24.44 6.19 24.04
N ARG A 109 25.50 6.95 23.73
CA ARG A 109 26.39 6.64 22.59
C ARG A 109 27.41 5.55 22.92
N SER A 110 27.86 5.46 24.17
CA SER A 110 28.79 4.42 24.64
C SER A 110 28.15 3.04 24.82
N TYR A 111 26.83 3.00 25.03
CA TYR A 111 26.06 1.77 25.25
C TYR A 111 24.97 1.53 24.18
N HIS A 112 25.04 2.20 23.03
CA HIS A 112 24.12 1.94 21.91
C HIS A 112 24.34 0.52 21.36
N PRO A 113 23.28 -0.27 21.09
CA PRO A 113 23.41 -1.67 20.64
C PRO A 113 24.23 -1.82 19.34
N ASP A 114 24.16 -0.84 18.43
CA ASP A 114 24.94 -0.85 17.19
C ASP A 114 26.44 -0.58 17.41
N VAL A 115 26.79 0.14 18.48
CA VAL A 115 28.16 0.63 18.76
C VAL A 115 28.88 -0.28 19.76
N ASN A 116 28.16 -0.85 20.73
CA ASN A 116 28.71 -1.70 21.77
C ASN A 116 27.94 -3.04 21.85
N LYS A 117 28.67 -4.14 21.56
CA LYS A 117 28.13 -5.51 21.49
C LYS A 117 28.52 -6.37 22.70
N GLU A 118 28.98 -5.77 23.79
CA GLU A 118 29.31 -6.50 25.02
C GLU A 118 28.07 -7.08 25.71
N PRO A 119 28.14 -8.30 26.29
CA PRO A 119 27.04 -8.89 27.04
C PRO A 119 26.72 -8.03 28.28
N GLY A 120 25.55 -7.38 28.26
CA GLY A 120 25.08 -6.47 29.32
C GLY A 120 25.10 -4.98 28.95
N ALA A 121 25.61 -4.59 27.77
CA ALA A 121 25.51 -3.20 27.29
C ALA A 121 24.04 -2.74 27.15
N GLU A 122 23.17 -3.61 26.62
CA GLU A 122 21.73 -3.37 26.48
C GLU A 122 21.03 -3.15 27.83
N GLN A 123 21.39 -3.90 28.87
CA GLN A 123 20.82 -3.75 30.21
C GLN A 123 21.19 -2.39 30.81
N LYS A 124 22.45 -1.97 30.67
CA LYS A 124 22.90 -0.63 31.08
C LYS A 124 22.18 0.46 30.28
N PHE A 125 22.00 0.28 28.97
CA PHE A 125 21.27 1.23 28.12
C PHE A 125 19.81 1.42 28.56
N LYS A 126 19.13 0.33 28.94
CA LYS A 126 17.79 0.36 29.55
C LYS A 126 17.79 1.13 30.88
N GLU A 127 18.72 0.85 31.79
CA GLU A 127 18.87 1.58 33.05
C GLU A 127 19.10 3.09 32.83
N ILE A 128 20.00 3.45 31.90
CA ILE A 128 20.33 4.85 31.54
C ILE A 128 19.12 5.58 30.94
N SER A 129 18.32 4.90 30.13
CA SER A 129 17.12 5.48 29.50
C SER A 129 16.03 5.76 30.53
N ASN A 130 15.76 4.81 31.42
CA ASN A 130 14.79 4.97 32.51
C ASN A 130 15.18 6.12 33.46
N ALA A 131 16.48 6.18 33.83
CA ALA A 131 17.00 7.25 34.67
C ALA A 131 16.85 8.64 34.00
N TYR A 132 17.05 8.75 32.69
CA TYR A 132 16.86 10.00 31.96
C TYR A 132 15.38 10.39 31.85
N GLU A 133 14.47 9.44 31.64
CA GLU A 133 13.02 9.73 31.57
C GLU A 133 12.52 10.40 32.86
N VAL A 134 12.85 9.81 34.02
CA VAL A 134 12.44 10.33 35.33
C VAL A 134 13.11 11.66 35.66
N LEU A 135 14.40 11.83 35.33
CA LEU A 135 15.18 13.02 35.71
C LEU A 135 15.11 14.19 34.70
N SER A 136 14.53 13.98 33.51
CA SER A 136 14.38 15.03 32.49
C SER A 136 13.14 15.91 32.67
N ASP A 137 12.10 15.36 33.30
CA ASP A 137 10.83 16.00 33.61
C ASP A 137 10.82 16.55 35.05
N ASP A 138 10.32 17.77 35.26
CA ASP A 138 10.33 18.40 36.60
C ASP A 138 9.37 17.72 37.59
N GLU A 139 8.22 17.27 37.11
CA GLU A 139 7.20 16.65 37.95
C GLU A 139 7.68 15.28 38.40
N LYS A 140 8.11 14.43 37.44
CA LYS A 140 8.68 13.10 37.74
C LYS A 140 9.92 13.18 38.62
N ARG A 141 10.84 14.11 38.35
CA ARG A 141 12.01 14.35 39.21
C ARG A 141 11.60 14.76 40.62
N SER A 142 10.64 15.68 40.76
CA SER A 142 10.20 16.14 42.09
C SER A 142 9.49 15.05 42.91
N ILE A 143 8.88 14.07 42.25
CA ILE A 143 8.28 12.89 42.90
C ILE A 143 9.38 11.92 43.34
N TYR A 144 10.34 11.63 42.46
CA TYR A 144 11.51 10.80 42.75
C TYR A 144 12.35 11.36 43.91
N ASP A 145 12.64 12.66 43.90
CA ASP A 145 13.43 13.33 44.93
C ASP A 145 12.74 13.34 46.32
N LYS A 146 11.41 13.23 46.36
CA LYS A 146 10.62 13.22 47.62
C LYS A 146 10.36 11.82 48.17
N TYR A 147 10.18 10.83 47.31
CA TYR A 147 9.63 9.52 47.69
C TYR A 147 10.39 8.30 47.12
N GLY A 148 11.45 8.51 46.34
CA GLY A 148 12.25 7.45 45.73
C GLY A 148 11.56 6.74 44.57
N GLU A 149 12.14 5.60 44.15
CA GLU A 149 11.65 4.82 43.00
C GLU A 149 10.28 4.17 43.25
N ASP A 150 9.98 3.80 44.50
CA ASP A 150 8.76 3.06 44.83
C ASP A 150 7.48 3.89 44.62
N ALA A 151 7.55 5.23 44.73
CA ALA A 151 6.42 6.10 44.42
C ALA A 151 6.09 6.17 42.91
N LEU A 152 7.09 6.01 42.04
CA LEU A 152 6.85 5.91 40.58
C LEU A 152 6.17 4.59 40.21
N LYS A 153 6.44 3.51 40.95
CA LYS A 153 5.76 2.21 40.80
C LYS A 153 4.34 2.22 41.37
N GLY A 154 4.06 3.05 42.37
CA GLY A 154 2.72 3.20 42.96
C GLY A 154 1.73 4.04 42.14
N ALA A 155 2.21 4.87 41.21
CA ALA A 155 1.40 5.78 40.41
C ALA A 155 0.82 5.13 39.13
N GLY A 156 0.06 4.03 39.30
CA GLY A 156 -0.94 3.60 38.31
C GLY A 156 -0.45 3.23 36.91
N MET A 157 0.50 2.30 36.78
CA MET A 157 0.69 1.55 35.54
C MET A 157 0.88 0.07 35.85
N GLY A 158 0.08 -0.80 35.21
CA GLY A 158 -0.02 -2.21 35.55
C GLY A 158 1.24 -3.01 35.23
N THR A 159 1.50 -4.06 36.02
CA THR A 159 2.54 -5.06 35.77
C THR A 159 2.32 -5.77 34.44
N GLY A 160 3.16 -5.47 33.45
CA GLY A 160 3.21 -6.11 32.14
C GLY A 160 4.67 -6.39 31.73
N ASP A 161 4.88 -7.47 30.97
CA ASP A 161 6.20 -7.99 30.62
C ASP A 161 7.02 -7.04 29.72
N PHE A 162 8.20 -6.62 30.18
CA PHE A 162 9.06 -5.60 29.55
C PHE A 162 9.97 -6.18 28.45
N SER A 163 9.40 -6.89 27.48
CA SER A 163 10.18 -7.45 26.36
C SER A 163 10.40 -6.46 25.20
N ASN A 164 9.47 -5.55 24.90
CA ASN A 164 9.58 -4.59 23.78
C ASN A 164 9.20 -3.14 24.18
N ALA A 165 10.18 -2.38 24.69
CA ALA A 165 9.97 -1.00 25.14
C ALA A 165 9.78 0.05 24.02
N PHE A 166 9.98 -0.32 22.74
CA PHE A 166 9.85 0.60 21.61
C PHE A 166 8.40 0.70 21.11
N ASP A 167 7.69 -0.43 20.98
CA ASP A 167 6.25 -0.46 20.66
C ASP A 167 5.39 0.18 21.76
N LEU A 168 5.84 0.08 23.03
CA LEU A 168 5.17 0.76 24.13
C LEU A 168 5.25 2.30 23.98
N PHE A 169 6.33 2.84 23.40
CA PHE A 169 6.47 4.28 23.19
C PHE A 169 5.52 4.80 22.11
N GLU A 170 5.34 4.08 20.99
CA GLU A 170 4.29 4.46 20.02
C GLU A 170 2.89 4.26 20.62
N SER A 171 2.59 3.10 21.22
CA SER A 171 1.24 2.82 21.75
C SER A 171 0.83 3.70 22.94
N LEU A 172 1.78 4.19 23.75
CA LEU A 172 1.51 5.11 24.86
C LEU A 172 1.49 6.57 24.41
N PHE A 173 2.26 6.97 23.39
CA PHE A 173 2.20 8.33 22.86
C PHE A 173 0.95 8.55 21.97
N ASP A 174 0.55 7.54 21.20
CA ASP A 174 -0.69 7.52 20.40
C ASP A 174 -1.93 7.21 21.28
N GLY A 175 -1.80 6.34 22.28
CA GLY A 175 -2.91 5.91 23.16
C GLY A 175 -3.14 6.74 24.42
N LEU A 176 -2.09 7.30 25.04
CA LEU A 176 -2.20 8.16 26.25
C LEU A 176 -2.08 9.66 25.92
N GLY A 177 -1.74 10.02 24.67
CA GLY A 177 -1.96 11.37 24.14
C GLY A 177 -3.43 11.69 23.83
N GLY A 178 -4.30 10.67 23.76
CA GLY A 178 -5.69 10.79 23.29
C GLY A 178 -6.77 11.04 24.35
N MET A 179 -6.44 10.99 25.65
CA MET A 179 -7.46 10.95 26.72
C MET A 179 -7.22 11.94 27.88
N GLY A 180 -6.33 12.92 27.68
CA GLY A 180 -6.10 14.03 28.61
C GLY A 180 -6.66 15.36 28.07
N MET A 181 -7.76 15.85 28.66
CA MET A 181 -8.18 17.27 28.77
C MET A 181 -7.96 18.21 27.55
N GLY A 182 -7.97 17.70 26.32
CA GLY A 182 -7.87 18.48 25.09
C GLY A 182 -9.21 18.49 24.37
N GLY A 183 -10.03 19.50 24.60
CA GLY A 183 -11.32 19.62 23.92
C GLY A 183 -11.13 19.52 22.40
N ARG A 184 -11.83 18.56 21.76
CA ARG A 184 -11.87 18.43 20.30
C ARG A 184 -12.42 19.73 19.72
N GLY A 185 -11.52 20.64 19.37
CA GLY A 185 -11.85 21.99 18.94
C GLY A 185 -12.82 21.95 17.76
N SER A 186 -13.73 22.93 17.73
CA SER A 186 -14.83 23.01 16.77
C SER A 186 -14.50 22.46 15.38
N GLN A 187 -15.40 21.64 14.84
CA GLN A 187 -15.34 21.09 13.47
C GLN A 187 -15.49 22.17 12.37
N ASN A 188 -15.43 23.46 12.75
CA ASN A 188 -15.39 24.61 11.84
C ASN A 188 -14.00 24.94 11.28
N ARG A 189 -13.04 24.01 11.33
CA ARG A 189 -11.73 24.19 10.71
C ARG A 189 -11.76 23.84 9.22
N ALA A 190 -10.98 24.60 8.45
CA ALA A 190 -10.64 24.25 7.07
C ALA A 190 -10.10 22.81 7.04
N THR A 191 -10.74 21.95 6.26
CA THR A 191 -10.40 20.52 6.14
C THR A 191 -9.92 20.26 4.74
N GLU A 192 -8.78 19.57 4.59
CA GLU A 192 -8.23 19.17 3.30
C GLU A 192 -9.23 18.35 2.48
N GLY A 193 -9.18 18.52 1.16
CA GLY A 193 -10.06 17.83 0.23
C GLY A 193 -9.64 16.38 0.00
N GLU A 194 -10.63 15.56 -0.33
CA GLU A 194 -10.40 14.14 -0.62
C GLU A 194 -9.62 13.97 -1.94
N ASP A 195 -8.59 13.13 -1.92
CA ASP A 195 -7.90 12.70 -3.14
C ASP A 195 -8.86 12.04 -4.14
N GLN A 196 -8.53 12.12 -5.42
CA GLN A 196 -9.27 11.46 -6.50
C GLN A 196 -8.38 10.48 -7.25
N VAL A 197 -8.98 9.40 -7.74
CA VAL A 197 -8.30 8.36 -8.51
C VAL A 197 -8.91 8.31 -9.91
N TYR A 198 -8.06 8.30 -10.94
CA TYR A 198 -8.48 8.21 -12.34
C TYR A 198 -7.69 7.11 -13.05
N ASN A 199 -8.38 6.19 -13.71
CA ASN A 199 -7.73 5.10 -14.44
C ASN A 199 -7.54 5.54 -15.90
N LEU A 200 -6.28 5.75 -16.31
CA LEU A 200 -5.90 6.14 -17.65
C LEU A 200 -5.45 4.92 -18.46
N VAL A 201 -6.28 4.51 -19.42
CA VAL A 201 -5.95 3.44 -20.36
C VAL A 201 -5.06 3.98 -21.48
N LEU A 202 -3.91 3.35 -21.70
CA LEU A 202 -2.93 3.67 -22.74
C LEU A 202 -2.69 2.48 -23.66
N ASN A 203 -2.38 2.75 -24.93
CA ASN A 203 -1.83 1.73 -25.81
C ASN A 203 -0.36 1.44 -25.44
N PHE A 204 0.12 0.23 -25.72
CA PHE A 204 1.53 -0.14 -25.52
C PHE A 204 2.52 0.88 -26.10
N LYS A 205 2.27 1.38 -27.32
CA LYS A 205 3.14 2.38 -27.97
C LYS A 205 3.15 3.73 -27.24
N ASP A 206 1.98 4.21 -26.81
CA ASP A 206 1.85 5.46 -26.01
C ASP A 206 2.65 5.35 -24.70
N ALA A 207 2.61 4.19 -24.04
CA ALA A 207 3.35 3.94 -22.80
C ALA A 207 4.87 3.90 -23.02
N VAL A 208 5.32 3.36 -24.15
CA VAL A 208 6.75 3.30 -24.52
C VAL A 208 7.31 4.69 -24.84
N PHE A 209 6.63 5.49 -25.66
CA PHE A 209 7.13 6.82 -26.06
C PHE A 209 6.81 7.94 -25.08
N GLY A 210 5.82 7.75 -24.21
CA GLY A 210 5.22 8.84 -23.44
C GLY A 210 4.27 9.66 -24.32
N VAL A 211 3.29 10.30 -23.68
CA VAL A 211 2.23 11.03 -24.40
C VAL A 211 1.67 12.14 -23.52
N GLU A 212 1.31 13.26 -24.14
CA GLU A 212 0.53 14.32 -23.51
C GLU A 212 -0.94 14.09 -23.87
N LYS A 213 -1.79 13.83 -22.86
CA LYS A 213 -3.23 13.58 -23.03
C LYS A 213 -4.02 14.56 -22.17
N GLU A 214 -5.08 15.13 -22.74
CA GLU A 214 -6.11 15.80 -21.95
C GLU A 214 -7.06 14.75 -21.37
N ILE A 215 -7.25 14.77 -20.06
CA ILE A 215 -8.26 13.98 -19.36
C ILE A 215 -9.36 14.91 -18.85
N GLU A 216 -10.63 14.51 -19.00
CA GLU A 216 -11.75 15.18 -18.34
C GLU A 216 -12.08 14.46 -17.04
N ILE A 217 -12.01 15.18 -15.92
CA ILE A 217 -12.41 14.68 -14.61
C ILE A 217 -13.60 15.49 -14.09
N THR A 218 -14.50 14.85 -13.35
CA THR A 218 -15.53 15.56 -12.56
C THR A 218 -15.09 15.60 -11.11
N ARG A 219 -14.91 16.79 -10.55
CA ARG A 219 -14.48 17.00 -9.16
C ARG A 219 -15.33 18.03 -8.43
N LEU A 220 -15.24 18.03 -7.12
CA LEU A 220 -15.71 19.15 -6.30
C LEU A 220 -14.70 20.30 -6.38
N GLU A 221 -15.14 21.47 -6.83
CA GLU A 221 -14.38 22.72 -6.76
C GLU A 221 -14.96 23.64 -5.70
N SER A 222 -14.16 24.56 -5.15
CA SER A 222 -14.63 25.61 -4.27
C SER A 222 -15.72 26.44 -4.95
N CYS A 223 -16.80 26.72 -4.24
CA CYS A 223 -17.93 27.46 -4.78
C CYS A 223 -17.54 28.93 -5.00
N SER A 224 -17.37 29.33 -6.26
CA SER A 224 -17.00 30.70 -6.68
C SER A 224 -18.00 31.78 -6.29
N ALA A 225 -19.17 31.41 -5.75
CA ALA A 225 -20.10 32.39 -5.17
C ALA A 225 -19.73 32.75 -3.74
N CYS A 226 -19.14 31.83 -2.94
CA CYS A 226 -18.87 32.02 -1.51
C CYS A 226 -17.43 31.68 -1.08
N ASP A 227 -16.54 31.49 -2.05
CA ASP A 227 -15.11 31.17 -1.89
C ASP A 227 -14.82 30.03 -0.91
N GLY A 228 -15.66 28.99 -0.93
CA GLY A 228 -15.50 27.82 -0.06
C GLY A 228 -16.08 27.96 1.36
N SER A 229 -16.59 29.14 1.74
CA SER A 229 -17.13 29.38 3.10
C SER A 229 -18.48 28.71 3.37
N GLY A 230 -19.27 28.42 2.32
CA GLY A 230 -20.63 27.90 2.44
C GLY A 230 -21.69 28.95 2.84
N ALA A 231 -21.27 30.13 3.32
CA ALA A 231 -22.15 31.21 3.71
C ALA A 231 -22.61 32.06 2.51
N LYS A 232 -23.76 32.71 2.62
CA LYS A 232 -24.24 33.68 1.62
C LYS A 232 -23.28 34.90 1.58
N PRO A 233 -22.84 35.37 0.40
CA PRO A 233 -21.95 36.52 0.29
C PRO A 233 -22.48 37.75 1.01
N GLY A 234 -21.58 38.46 1.69
CA GLY A 234 -21.93 39.63 2.51
C GLY A 234 -22.58 39.30 3.87
N THR A 235 -22.92 38.04 4.16
CA THR A 235 -23.36 37.62 5.51
C THR A 235 -22.17 37.15 6.35
N LYS A 236 -22.23 37.38 7.66
CA LYS A 236 -21.23 36.89 8.61
C LYS A 236 -21.82 35.71 9.41
N PRO A 237 -21.05 34.64 9.68
CA PRO A 237 -21.49 33.60 10.59
C PRO A 237 -21.73 34.18 12.00
N SER A 238 -22.80 33.70 12.63
CA SER A 238 -23.18 34.03 14.01
C SER A 238 -22.92 32.84 14.92
N LYS A 239 -22.63 33.04 16.21
CA LYS A 239 -22.46 31.93 17.14
C LYS A 239 -23.79 31.21 17.35
N CYS A 240 -23.80 29.89 17.26
CA CYS A 240 -24.97 29.06 17.55
C CYS A 240 -25.40 29.26 19.01
N SER A 241 -26.65 29.68 19.22
CA SER A 241 -27.23 29.93 20.55
C SER A 241 -27.30 28.66 21.41
N MET A 242 -27.65 27.52 20.81
CA MET A 242 -27.88 26.25 21.52
C MET A 242 -26.62 25.59 22.09
N CYS A 243 -25.44 25.89 21.53
CA CYS A 243 -24.15 25.36 22.01
C CYS A 243 -23.12 26.46 22.34
N GLY A 244 -23.50 27.74 22.31
CA GLY A 244 -22.62 28.88 22.61
C GLY A 244 -21.38 29.01 21.72
N GLY A 245 -21.36 28.38 20.54
CA GLY A 245 -20.17 28.30 19.68
C GLY A 245 -19.35 27.00 19.78
N GLN A 246 -19.69 26.09 20.70
CA GLN A 246 -18.91 24.86 20.95
C GLN A 246 -19.14 23.76 19.90
N GLY A 247 -20.23 23.83 19.14
CA GLY A 247 -20.61 22.84 18.12
C GLY A 247 -21.16 21.53 18.68
N GLN A 248 -20.96 21.25 19.96
CA GLN A 248 -21.41 20.04 20.65
C GLN A 248 -22.33 20.41 21.83
N VAL A 249 -23.20 19.49 22.20
CA VAL A 249 -24.09 19.60 23.37
C VAL A 249 -23.98 18.33 24.22
N VAL A 250 -23.98 18.48 25.54
CA VAL A 250 -23.89 17.35 26.48
C VAL A 250 -25.30 16.94 26.88
N ALA A 251 -25.74 15.78 26.41
CA ALA A 251 -26.96 15.15 26.91
C ALA A 251 -26.64 14.32 28.16
N SER A 252 -27.38 14.55 29.24
CA SER A 252 -27.27 13.74 30.45
C SER A 252 -28.49 12.84 30.60
N ALA A 253 -28.26 11.54 30.65
CA ALA A 253 -29.28 10.51 30.87
C ALA A 253 -29.11 9.95 32.29
N ARG A 254 -30.19 9.98 33.08
CA ARG A 254 -30.20 9.35 34.41
C ARG A 254 -30.56 7.89 34.25
N THR A 255 -29.62 7.00 34.57
CA THR A 255 -29.83 5.55 34.62
C THR A 255 -29.87 5.08 36.07
N PRO A 256 -30.42 3.87 36.37
CA PRO A 256 -30.36 3.30 37.73
C PRO A 256 -28.94 3.10 38.27
N LEU A 257 -27.91 3.10 37.40
CA LEU A 257 -26.50 2.95 37.74
C LEU A 257 -25.76 4.31 37.87
N GLY A 258 -26.46 5.44 37.68
CA GLY A 258 -25.90 6.79 37.77
C GLY A 258 -26.23 7.69 36.58
N VAL A 259 -25.66 8.89 36.58
CA VAL A 259 -25.83 9.87 35.49
C VAL A 259 -24.80 9.58 34.39
N PHE A 260 -25.26 9.14 33.23
CA PHE A 260 -24.43 8.97 32.04
C PHE A 260 -24.47 10.25 31.21
N GLN A 261 -23.30 10.80 30.86
CA GLN A 261 -23.21 11.98 30.01
C GLN A 261 -22.69 11.57 28.63
N GLN A 262 -23.47 11.86 27.59
CA GLN A 262 -23.11 11.63 26.19
C GLN A 262 -22.97 12.98 25.48
N VAL A 263 -21.81 13.20 24.87
CA VAL A 263 -21.58 14.37 24.00
C VAL A 263 -22.14 14.06 22.62
N MET A 264 -22.99 14.95 22.10
CA MET A 264 -23.57 14.86 20.77
C MET A 264 -23.25 16.14 19.97
N SER A 265 -23.24 16.06 18.64
CA SER A 265 -23.21 17.26 17.80
C SER A 265 -24.48 18.10 18.03
N CYS A 266 -24.31 19.42 18.11
CA CYS A 266 -25.43 20.35 18.22
C CYS A 266 -26.27 20.30 16.94
N SER A 267 -27.56 19.93 17.05
CA SER A 267 -28.49 19.80 15.92
C SER A 267 -28.89 21.12 15.26
N SER A 268 -28.66 22.26 15.92
CA SER A 268 -28.96 23.59 15.36
C SER A 268 -27.82 24.18 14.53
N CYS A 269 -26.66 23.53 14.49
CA CYS A 269 -25.51 23.95 13.69
C CYS A 269 -24.66 22.77 13.19
N ASP A 270 -25.19 21.55 13.18
CA ASP A 270 -24.55 20.31 12.70
C ASP A 270 -23.07 20.12 13.09
N GLY A 271 -22.74 20.31 14.38
CA GLY A 271 -21.36 20.15 14.88
C GLY A 271 -20.45 21.37 14.75
N THR A 272 -20.90 22.44 14.08
CA THR A 272 -20.02 23.50 13.57
C THR A 272 -19.86 24.70 14.51
N GLY A 273 -20.78 24.90 15.45
CA GLY A 273 -20.76 26.01 16.42
C GLY A 273 -21.24 27.36 15.86
N GLU A 274 -21.36 27.49 14.55
CA GLU A 274 -21.78 28.73 13.88
C GLU A 274 -23.03 28.51 13.03
N ILE A 275 -23.86 29.54 12.92
CA ILE A 275 -25.03 29.59 12.07
C ILE A 275 -24.83 30.74 11.08
N ALA A 276 -24.79 30.40 9.80
CA ALA A 276 -24.74 31.35 8.69
C ALA A 276 -25.90 31.07 7.72
N THR A 277 -26.36 32.10 7.02
CA THR A 277 -27.31 31.90 5.91
C THR A 277 -26.60 31.08 4.82
N PRO A 278 -27.15 29.94 4.36
CA PRO A 278 -26.49 29.10 3.38
C PRO A 278 -26.34 29.82 2.03
N CYS A 279 -25.24 29.57 1.33
CA CYS A 279 -25.03 30.03 -0.03
C CYS A 279 -26.00 29.33 -1.00
N ASN A 280 -26.73 30.09 -1.81
CA ASN A 280 -27.71 29.55 -2.76
C ASN A 280 -27.11 28.58 -3.79
N THR A 281 -25.84 28.74 -4.17
CA THR A 281 -25.20 27.97 -5.26
C THR A 281 -24.70 26.59 -4.82
N CYS A 282 -24.30 26.44 -3.54
CA CYS A 282 -23.78 25.18 -2.99
C CYS A 282 -24.61 24.65 -1.80
N SER A 283 -25.76 25.29 -1.51
CA SER A 283 -26.68 24.95 -0.42
C SER A 283 -26.00 24.78 0.95
N GLY A 284 -24.90 25.52 1.21
CA GLY A 284 -24.16 25.47 2.46
C GLY A 284 -22.88 24.60 2.47
N ASP A 285 -22.66 23.69 1.51
CA ASP A 285 -21.48 22.80 1.52
C ASP A 285 -20.15 23.53 1.22
N GLY A 286 -20.22 24.69 0.56
CA GLY A 286 -19.06 25.48 0.14
C GLY A 286 -18.40 24.99 -1.16
N ARG A 287 -18.82 23.85 -1.72
CA ARG A 287 -18.25 23.27 -2.95
C ARG A 287 -19.32 22.98 -3.99
N VAL A 288 -18.92 22.80 -5.25
CA VAL A 288 -19.80 22.47 -6.38
C VAL A 288 -19.12 21.47 -7.28
N ARG A 289 -19.86 20.49 -7.82
CA ARG A 289 -19.33 19.58 -8.84
C ARG A 289 -19.18 20.30 -10.16
N LYS A 290 -18.01 20.17 -10.79
CA LYS A 290 -17.72 20.66 -12.15
C LYS A 290 -16.86 19.64 -12.88
N SER A 291 -16.98 19.58 -14.20
CA SER A 291 -15.98 18.91 -15.02
C SER A 291 -14.85 19.87 -15.38
N LYS A 292 -13.62 19.36 -15.37
CA LYS A 292 -12.40 20.08 -15.70
C LYS A 292 -11.54 19.22 -16.61
N ARG A 293 -11.03 19.81 -17.68
CA ARG A 293 -9.99 19.20 -18.53
C ARG A 293 -8.62 19.52 -17.96
N ILE A 294 -7.78 18.50 -17.82
CA ILE A 294 -6.42 18.58 -17.29
C ILE A 294 -5.47 17.98 -18.32
N SER A 295 -4.45 18.71 -18.73
CA SER A 295 -3.36 18.19 -19.54
C SER A 295 -2.40 17.38 -18.67
N LEU A 296 -2.28 16.09 -18.98
CA LEU A 296 -1.42 15.14 -18.28
C LEU A 296 -0.26 14.73 -19.18
N ARG A 297 0.97 14.94 -18.70
CA ARG A 297 2.18 14.47 -19.36
C ARG A 297 2.61 13.11 -18.79
N VAL A 298 2.34 12.05 -19.54
CA VAL A 298 2.77 10.69 -19.18
C VAL A 298 4.23 10.51 -19.62
N PRO A 299 5.16 10.16 -18.72
CA PRO A 299 6.56 9.96 -19.08
C PRO A 299 6.76 8.71 -19.96
N ALA A 300 7.83 8.71 -20.75
CA ALA A 300 8.20 7.56 -21.57
C ALA A 300 8.64 6.37 -20.71
N GLY A 301 8.22 5.16 -21.11
CA GLY A 301 8.62 3.91 -20.46
C GLY A 301 7.76 3.49 -19.27
N VAL A 302 6.65 4.18 -19.00
CA VAL A 302 5.69 3.79 -17.94
C VAL A 302 5.20 2.35 -18.12
N ASP A 303 4.95 1.70 -16.99
CA ASP A 303 4.41 0.35 -16.94
C ASP A 303 2.97 0.33 -16.40
N SER A 304 2.26 -0.77 -16.62
CA SER A 304 0.90 -0.93 -16.11
C SER A 304 0.89 -0.92 -14.57
N GLY A 305 -0.09 -0.24 -13.96
CA GLY A 305 -0.14 0.01 -12.52
C GLY A 305 0.69 1.20 -12.04
N SER A 306 1.43 1.89 -12.92
CA SER A 306 2.15 3.13 -12.56
C SER A 306 1.20 4.20 -12.03
N ARG A 307 1.60 4.90 -10.97
CA ARG A 307 0.80 5.96 -10.33
C ARG A 307 1.43 7.34 -10.56
N LEU A 308 0.71 8.23 -11.24
CA LEU A 308 1.13 9.61 -11.52
C LEU A 308 0.28 10.58 -10.68
N ARG A 309 0.95 11.36 -9.81
CA ARG A 309 0.31 12.32 -8.90
C ARG A 309 0.26 13.72 -9.54
N VAL A 310 -0.93 14.26 -9.74
CA VAL A 310 -1.17 15.66 -10.14
C VAL A 310 -1.64 16.44 -8.91
N ARG A 311 -0.85 17.43 -8.50
CA ARG A 311 -1.08 18.15 -7.24
C ARG A 311 -2.29 19.09 -7.33
N SER A 312 -3.09 19.14 -6.27
CA SER A 312 -4.25 20.02 -6.07
C SER A 312 -5.37 19.89 -7.12
N GLU A 313 -5.35 18.80 -7.90
CA GLU A 313 -6.37 18.45 -8.90
C GLU A 313 -7.39 17.41 -8.39
N GLY A 314 -7.34 17.01 -7.11
CA GLY A 314 -8.38 16.26 -6.40
C GLY A 314 -9.56 17.12 -5.96
N ASN A 315 -10.40 16.66 -5.04
CA ASN A 315 -11.55 17.45 -4.58
C ASN A 315 -11.10 18.66 -3.75
N ALA A 316 -11.88 19.75 -3.80
CA ALA A 316 -11.70 20.90 -2.94
C ALA A 316 -11.98 20.57 -1.46
N GLY A 317 -11.18 21.15 -0.58
CA GLY A 317 -11.35 21.06 0.86
C GLY A 317 -12.63 21.73 1.34
N ARG A 318 -13.12 21.31 2.50
CA ARG A 318 -14.26 21.96 3.17
C ARG A 318 -13.78 23.25 3.82
N ARG A 319 -14.63 24.29 3.79
CA ARG A 319 -14.42 25.55 4.53
C ARG A 319 -13.13 26.29 4.16
N GLY A 320 -12.84 26.35 2.86
CA GLY A 320 -11.60 26.96 2.34
C GLY A 320 -10.33 26.13 2.60
N GLY A 321 -10.47 24.85 2.97
CA GLY A 321 -9.32 23.93 3.03
C GLY A 321 -8.70 23.68 1.65
N PRO A 322 -7.42 23.27 1.61
CA PRO A 322 -6.72 22.98 0.35
C PRO A 322 -7.41 21.82 -0.39
N SER A 323 -7.30 21.81 -1.72
CA SER A 323 -7.72 20.67 -2.52
C SER A 323 -6.76 19.49 -2.34
N GLY A 324 -7.30 18.28 -2.28
CA GLY A 324 -6.52 17.05 -2.39
C GLY A 324 -5.94 16.86 -3.79
N ASP A 325 -5.30 15.72 -4.02
CA ASP A 325 -4.57 15.42 -5.25
C ASP A 325 -5.31 14.45 -6.17
N LEU A 326 -4.89 14.41 -7.44
CA LEU A 326 -5.36 13.44 -8.42
C LEU A 326 -4.27 12.38 -8.63
N PHE A 327 -4.58 11.12 -8.32
CA PHE A 327 -3.75 9.97 -8.63
C PHE A 327 -4.25 9.30 -9.91
N VAL A 328 -3.50 9.48 -11.00
CA VAL A 328 -3.74 8.78 -12.26
C VAL A 328 -3.05 7.42 -12.21
N ILE A 329 -3.83 6.35 -12.24
CA ILE A 329 -3.33 4.97 -12.37
C ILE A 329 -3.30 4.64 -13.86
N VAL A 330 -2.13 4.31 -14.37
CA VAL A 330 -1.94 3.95 -15.78
C VAL A 330 -2.23 2.46 -15.98
N GLU A 331 -3.10 2.13 -16.93
CA GLU A 331 -3.35 0.76 -17.39
C GLU A 331 -2.89 0.66 -18.84
N VAL A 332 -1.94 -0.24 -19.13
CA VAL A 332 -1.37 -0.40 -20.48
C VAL A 332 -2.01 -1.59 -21.18
N LEU A 333 -2.69 -1.34 -22.30
CA LEU A 333 -3.23 -2.38 -23.16
C LEU A 333 -2.11 -3.18 -23.84
N PRO A 334 -2.14 -4.53 -23.78
CA PRO A 334 -1.11 -5.37 -24.40
C PRO A 334 -1.20 -5.32 -25.93
N ASP A 335 -0.04 -5.28 -26.59
CA ASP A 335 0.04 -5.40 -28.06
C ASP A 335 0.10 -6.89 -28.46
N PRO A 336 -0.61 -7.30 -29.53
CA PRO A 336 -0.67 -8.71 -29.95
C PRO A 336 0.65 -9.26 -30.51
N VAL A 337 1.56 -8.38 -30.97
CA VAL A 337 2.83 -8.74 -31.61
C VAL A 337 4.01 -8.45 -30.68
N LEU A 338 3.99 -7.30 -30.00
CA LEU A 338 5.07 -6.82 -29.14
C LEU A 338 4.72 -7.06 -27.66
N LYS A 339 5.41 -8.00 -27.03
CA LYS A 339 5.23 -8.30 -25.60
C LYS A 339 6.30 -7.59 -24.79
N ARG A 340 5.90 -6.84 -23.77
CA ARG A 340 6.83 -6.24 -22.81
C ARG A 340 7.45 -7.31 -21.91
N ASP A 341 8.74 -7.18 -21.65
CA ASP A 341 9.50 -8.02 -20.72
C ASP A 341 10.45 -7.09 -19.94
N ASP A 342 9.96 -6.54 -18.82
CA ASP A 342 10.54 -5.42 -18.07
C ASP A 342 10.87 -4.18 -18.93
N THR A 343 12.13 -4.07 -19.38
CA THR A 343 12.62 -2.99 -20.26
C THR A 343 12.85 -3.48 -21.70
N ASN A 344 12.85 -4.80 -21.90
CA ASN A 344 13.01 -5.45 -23.18
C ASN A 344 11.65 -5.67 -23.86
N ILE A 345 11.69 -6.02 -25.14
CA ILE A 345 10.49 -6.32 -25.93
C ILE A 345 10.69 -7.68 -26.60
N LEU A 346 9.83 -8.64 -26.28
CA LEU A 346 9.74 -9.95 -26.90
C LEU A 346 8.87 -9.87 -28.15
N CYS A 347 9.43 -10.27 -29.29
CA CYS A 347 8.72 -10.44 -30.55
C CYS A 347 9.00 -11.83 -31.11
N THR A 348 8.02 -12.47 -31.75
CA THR A 348 8.24 -13.74 -32.48
C THR A 348 8.22 -13.45 -33.98
N CYS A 349 9.30 -13.75 -34.69
CA CYS A 349 9.31 -13.69 -36.16
C CYS A 349 9.13 -15.10 -36.74
N LYS A 350 8.35 -15.19 -37.82
CA LYS A 350 8.13 -16.43 -38.57
C LYS A 350 9.04 -16.42 -39.79
N VAL A 351 9.74 -17.52 -40.02
CA VAL A 351 10.81 -17.62 -41.02
C VAL A 351 10.66 -18.96 -41.74
N SER A 352 10.80 -19.01 -43.06
CA SER A 352 10.74 -20.30 -43.77
C SER A 352 11.96 -21.17 -43.42
N TYR A 353 11.81 -22.48 -43.50
CA TYR A 353 12.93 -23.40 -43.29
C TYR A 353 14.08 -23.17 -44.30
N VAL A 354 13.78 -22.72 -45.53
CA VAL A 354 14.79 -22.39 -46.56
C VAL A 354 15.56 -21.13 -46.16
N ASP A 355 14.86 -20.07 -45.75
CA ASP A 355 15.44 -18.82 -45.28
C ASP A 355 16.31 -19.01 -44.03
N ALA A 356 15.91 -19.89 -43.12
CA ALA A 356 16.68 -20.22 -41.92
C ALA A 356 18.00 -20.95 -42.26
N ILE A 357 18.02 -21.76 -43.33
CA ILE A 357 19.22 -22.44 -43.83
C ILE A 357 20.15 -21.46 -44.55
N LEU A 358 19.63 -20.71 -45.53
CA LEU A 358 20.42 -19.83 -46.40
C LEU A 358 20.81 -18.49 -45.76
N GLY A 359 20.07 -18.06 -44.73
CA GLY A 359 20.11 -16.69 -44.22
C GLY A 359 19.28 -15.75 -45.08
N THR A 360 18.69 -14.73 -44.46
CA THR A 360 17.76 -13.81 -45.13
C THR A 360 17.71 -12.47 -44.39
N THR A 361 16.99 -11.49 -44.93
CA THR A 361 16.69 -10.21 -44.25
C THR A 361 15.18 -10.03 -44.20
N ILE A 362 14.60 -10.02 -43.00
CA ILE A 362 13.14 -9.93 -42.79
C ILE A 362 12.80 -8.64 -42.06
N LYS A 363 11.72 -7.97 -42.48
CA LYS A 363 11.17 -6.80 -41.79
C LYS A 363 10.43 -7.22 -40.53
N VAL A 364 10.98 -6.84 -39.37
CA VAL A 364 10.40 -7.13 -38.06
C VAL A 364 9.73 -5.87 -37.52
N PRO A 365 8.49 -5.96 -36.98
CA PRO A 365 7.87 -4.84 -36.29
C PRO A 365 8.62 -4.54 -35.00
N THR A 366 8.92 -3.26 -34.81
CA THR A 366 9.47 -2.69 -33.58
C THR A 366 8.56 -1.58 -33.09
N VAL A 367 8.76 -1.08 -31.88
CA VAL A 367 8.02 0.09 -31.37
C VAL A 367 8.26 1.33 -32.24
N ASP A 368 9.45 1.48 -32.83
CA ASP A 368 9.84 2.62 -33.67
C ASP A 368 9.31 2.51 -35.12
N GLY A 369 8.76 1.34 -35.51
CA GLY A 369 8.35 1.03 -36.90
C GLY A 369 8.90 -0.31 -37.40
N MET A 370 8.81 -0.56 -38.70
CA MET A 370 9.36 -1.78 -39.33
C MET A 370 10.86 -1.62 -39.56
N ILE A 371 11.68 -2.57 -39.10
CA ILE A 371 13.14 -2.54 -39.24
C ILE A 371 13.62 -3.87 -39.85
N ASP A 372 14.60 -3.79 -40.74
CA ASP A 372 15.22 -4.96 -41.37
C ASP A 372 16.10 -5.72 -40.36
N LEU A 373 15.75 -6.97 -40.06
CA LEU A 373 16.54 -7.90 -39.26
C LEU A 373 17.26 -8.90 -40.17
N LYS A 374 18.59 -8.91 -40.11
CA LYS A 374 19.42 -9.92 -40.79
C LYS A 374 19.44 -11.22 -39.98
N ILE A 375 19.02 -12.30 -40.60
CA ILE A 375 19.03 -13.66 -40.05
C ILE A 375 20.25 -14.39 -40.64
N PRO A 376 21.17 -14.91 -39.81
CA PRO A 376 22.34 -15.64 -40.31
C PRO A 376 21.96 -17.02 -40.87
N PRO A 377 22.73 -17.56 -41.83
CA PRO A 377 22.56 -18.92 -42.31
C PRO A 377 22.70 -19.94 -41.17
N GLY A 378 21.96 -21.04 -41.25
CA GLY A 378 21.96 -22.11 -40.24
C GLY A 378 21.25 -21.75 -38.92
N THR A 379 20.40 -20.70 -38.90
CA THR A 379 19.65 -20.28 -37.70
C THR A 379 18.73 -21.40 -37.21
N GLN A 380 18.90 -21.82 -35.96
CA GLN A 380 18.09 -22.89 -35.36
C GLN A 380 16.70 -22.39 -34.91
N PRO A 381 15.66 -23.24 -34.95
CA PRO A 381 14.35 -22.91 -34.40
C PRO A 381 14.44 -22.56 -32.91
N GLY A 382 13.82 -21.45 -32.50
CA GLY A 382 13.84 -20.96 -31.12
C GLY A 382 15.05 -20.09 -30.76
N THR A 383 16.04 -19.94 -31.65
CA THR A 383 17.13 -18.96 -31.49
C THR A 383 16.56 -17.56 -31.24
N THR A 384 17.11 -16.82 -30.29
CA THR A 384 16.74 -15.44 -30.01
C THR A 384 17.81 -14.50 -30.53
N LEU A 385 17.44 -13.60 -31.44
CA LEU A 385 18.30 -12.56 -31.99
C LEU A 385 18.03 -11.25 -31.24
N ILE A 386 19.09 -10.51 -30.91
CA ILE A 386 18.99 -9.29 -30.10
C ILE A 386 19.14 -8.06 -31.00
N MET A 387 18.14 -7.18 -30.98
CA MET A 387 18.18 -5.85 -31.60
C MET A 387 18.45 -4.80 -30.52
N ALA A 388 19.71 -4.37 -30.43
CA ALA A 388 20.18 -3.47 -29.38
C ALA A 388 19.46 -2.11 -29.41
N LYS A 389 19.12 -1.57 -28.23
CA LYS A 389 18.46 -0.26 -28.02
C LYS A 389 17.06 -0.12 -28.66
N LYS A 390 16.39 -1.23 -28.97
CA LYS A 390 15.04 -1.26 -29.58
C LYS A 390 13.91 -1.64 -28.62
N GLY A 391 14.23 -1.81 -27.34
CA GLY A 391 13.25 -1.99 -26.27
C GLY A 391 12.63 -0.68 -25.76
N VAL A 392 12.12 -0.75 -24.54
CA VAL A 392 11.47 0.36 -23.80
C VAL A 392 12.54 1.31 -23.24
N PRO A 393 12.32 2.64 -23.19
CA PRO A 393 13.20 3.55 -22.46
C PRO A 393 13.10 3.36 -20.94
N PHE A 394 14.20 3.59 -20.24
CA PHE A 394 14.19 3.61 -18.78
C PHE A 394 13.49 4.88 -18.26
N LEU A 395 12.68 4.74 -17.20
CA LEU A 395 12.04 5.86 -16.52
C LEU A 395 13.08 6.92 -16.12
N ASN A 396 12.76 8.19 -16.40
CA ASN A 396 13.64 9.36 -16.20
C ASN A 396 14.96 9.34 -17.00
N LYS A 397 15.21 8.35 -17.87
CA LYS A 397 16.42 8.23 -18.69
C LYS A 397 16.07 7.87 -20.14
N SER A 398 15.38 8.78 -20.84
CA SER A 398 14.93 8.59 -22.23
C SER A 398 16.02 8.18 -23.23
N ASN A 399 17.28 8.57 -22.99
CA ASN A 399 18.42 8.23 -23.86
C ASN A 399 18.96 6.79 -23.63
N MET A 400 18.48 6.09 -22.61
CA MET A 400 18.77 4.67 -22.39
C MET A 400 17.52 3.85 -22.69
N ARG A 401 17.66 2.81 -23.52
CA ARG A 401 16.60 1.86 -23.87
C ARG A 401 17.11 0.44 -23.66
N GLY A 402 16.21 -0.47 -23.32
CA GLY A 402 16.45 -1.91 -23.39
C GLY A 402 16.52 -2.41 -24.84
N ASP A 403 16.49 -3.72 -25.00
CA ASP A 403 16.67 -4.39 -26.29
C ASP A 403 15.38 -5.06 -26.77
N GLN A 404 15.27 -5.27 -28.08
CA GLN A 404 14.21 -6.11 -28.64
C GLN A 404 14.75 -7.52 -28.91
N LEU A 405 14.14 -8.50 -28.25
CA LEU A 405 14.47 -9.92 -28.30
C LEU A 405 13.55 -10.59 -29.32
N VAL A 406 14.10 -10.94 -30.48
CA VAL A 406 13.35 -11.53 -31.59
C VAL A 406 13.57 -13.04 -31.60
N LYS A 407 12.55 -13.79 -31.16
CA LYS A 407 12.56 -15.25 -31.19
C LYS A 407 12.21 -15.75 -32.59
N VAL A 408 13.11 -16.52 -33.19
CA VAL A 408 12.94 -17.09 -34.52
C VAL A 408 12.10 -18.36 -34.43
N GLN A 409 10.90 -18.33 -35.02
CA GLN A 409 10.06 -19.50 -35.23
C GLN A 409 10.17 -19.96 -36.69
N VAL A 410 10.85 -21.07 -36.92
CA VAL A 410 10.95 -21.67 -38.25
C VAL A 410 9.66 -22.39 -38.59
N GLU A 411 9.02 -22.01 -39.70
CA GLU A 411 7.82 -22.64 -40.23
C GLU A 411 8.20 -23.68 -41.29
N ILE A 412 7.80 -24.93 -41.03
CA ILE A 412 7.95 -26.06 -41.95
C ILE A 412 6.59 -26.30 -42.62
N PRO A 413 6.49 -26.28 -43.97
CA PRO A 413 5.22 -26.46 -44.66
C PRO A 413 4.66 -27.87 -44.46
N LYS A 414 3.35 -27.97 -44.19
CA LYS A 414 2.64 -29.25 -43.98
C LYS A 414 2.33 -30.01 -45.28
N ARG A 415 2.48 -29.36 -46.43
CA ARG A 415 2.22 -29.89 -47.77
C ARG A 415 3.30 -29.33 -48.69
N LEU A 416 3.75 -30.15 -49.62
CA LEU A 416 4.80 -29.84 -50.60
C LEU A 416 4.28 -30.16 -52.00
N SER A 417 4.74 -29.41 -53.00
CA SER A 417 4.51 -29.74 -54.41
C SER A 417 5.32 -30.99 -54.81
N ASN A 418 4.98 -31.59 -55.95
CA ASN A 418 5.73 -32.72 -56.50
C ASN A 418 7.19 -32.36 -56.85
N GLU A 419 7.47 -31.08 -57.12
CA GLU A 419 8.83 -30.59 -57.45
C GLU A 419 9.62 -30.32 -56.17
N GLU A 420 9.04 -29.59 -55.22
CA GLU A 420 9.64 -29.34 -53.89
C GLU A 420 10.00 -30.64 -53.18
N ARG A 421 9.10 -31.64 -53.26
CA ARG A 421 9.33 -32.96 -52.67
C ARG A 421 10.55 -33.66 -53.27
N LYS A 422 10.72 -33.64 -54.59
CA LYS A 422 11.90 -34.25 -55.26
C LYS A 422 13.19 -33.59 -54.78
N LEU A 423 13.23 -32.26 -54.75
CA LEU A 423 14.39 -31.50 -54.28
C LEU A 423 14.75 -31.81 -52.82
N ILE A 424 13.75 -31.98 -51.95
CA ILE A 424 13.97 -32.37 -50.54
C ILE A 424 14.45 -33.83 -50.42
N GLU A 425 13.95 -34.74 -51.25
CA GLU A 425 14.40 -36.14 -51.31
C GLU A 425 15.86 -36.25 -51.81
N GLU A 426 16.26 -35.45 -52.80
CA GLU A 426 17.65 -35.31 -53.26
C GLU A 426 18.58 -34.79 -52.14
N LEU A 427 18.16 -33.71 -51.45
CA LEU A 427 18.91 -33.12 -50.35
C LEU A 427 19.06 -34.11 -49.18
N ALA A 428 18.02 -34.90 -48.88
CA ALA A 428 18.08 -35.97 -47.89
C ALA A 428 19.07 -37.09 -48.27
N ASN A 429 19.18 -37.44 -49.55
CA ASN A 429 20.14 -38.43 -50.03
C ASN A 429 21.59 -37.93 -49.94
N LEU A 430 21.84 -36.65 -50.27
CA LEU A 430 23.15 -36.02 -50.09
C LEU A 430 23.58 -35.95 -48.60
N ASN A 431 22.62 -35.76 -47.68
CA ASN A 431 22.91 -35.78 -46.25
C ASN A 431 23.21 -37.20 -45.72
N LYS A 432 22.53 -38.23 -46.23
CA LYS A 432 22.84 -39.63 -45.90
C LYS A 432 24.25 -40.03 -46.34
N SER A 433 24.67 -39.68 -47.55
CA SER A 433 26.02 -40.02 -48.03
C SER A 433 27.10 -39.28 -47.24
N LYS A 434 26.91 -38.01 -46.88
CA LYS A 434 27.79 -37.27 -45.95
C LYS A 434 27.90 -37.96 -44.58
N ALA A 435 26.79 -38.39 -43.99
CA ALA A 435 26.77 -39.05 -42.68
C ALA A 435 27.42 -40.44 -42.68
N LEU A 436 27.45 -41.13 -43.83
CA LEU A 436 28.20 -42.38 -44.00
C LEU A 436 29.71 -42.12 -44.13
N ASN A 437 30.09 -41.06 -44.85
CA ASN A 437 31.49 -40.68 -45.03
C ASN A 437 32.12 -40.07 -43.78
N SER A 438 31.36 -39.40 -42.90
CA SER A 438 31.86 -38.81 -41.65
C SER A 438 31.93 -39.78 -40.46
N ARG A 439 31.74 -41.09 -40.70
CA ARG A 439 31.87 -42.18 -39.71
C ARG A 439 33.07 -43.09 -39.98
N ARG A 440 33.88 -42.74 -40.99
CA ARG A 440 35.26 -43.20 -41.18
C ARG A 440 36.22 -42.10 -40.74
#